data_AF-A0AAV9N986-F1
#
_entry.id   AF-A0AAV9N986-F1
#
_cell.length_a   1.000
_cell.length_b   1.000
_cell.length_c   1.000
_cell.angle_alpha   90.00
_cell.angle_beta   90.00
_cell.angle_gamma   90.00
#
_symmetry.space_group_name_H-M   'P 1'
#
loop_
_entity.id
_entity.type
_entity.pdbx_description
1 polymer ?
#
loop_
_entity_poly.entity_id
_entity_poly.type
_entity_poly.pdbx_seq_one_letter_code
_entity_poly.pdbx_strand_id
1 'polypeptide(L)'
;MWAGGGLGHFAVQYARVMGMRVIAVDEGDDKAVFCKELGAEEFIDFKKTPNIASQVQKITTHGAHAVIVFPAGKETYAAAPTYLRVGGTLVAIGLAPDPTTVAGAHPMLVIGNRLT
;
A
#
# COMPACT_ATOMS: atom_id res chain seq x y z
N MET A 1 3.11 1.84 -1.28
CA MET A 1 3.93 0.75 -1.87
C MET A 1 5.18 1.32 -2.47
N TRP A 2 6.30 0.60 -2.44
CA TRP A 2 7.65 1.12 -2.73
C TRP A 2 8.13 2.16 -1.69
N ALA A 3 7.87 1.84 -0.42
CA ALA A 3 8.05 2.75 0.72
C ALA A 3 9.53 3.05 1.06
N GLY A 4 10.46 2.15 0.75
CA GLY A 4 11.89 2.36 0.95
C GLY A 4 12.58 3.03 -0.24
N GLY A 5 11.84 3.40 -1.29
CA GLY A 5 12.37 4.11 -2.45
C GLY A 5 12.53 5.63 -2.24
N GLY A 6 13.07 6.30 -3.26
CA GLY A 6 13.42 7.74 -3.21
C GLY A 6 12.25 8.69 -2.88
N LEU A 7 11.03 8.41 -3.34
CA LEU A 7 9.84 9.19 -2.96
C LEU A 7 9.07 8.56 -1.79
N GLY A 8 9.08 7.23 -1.69
CA GLY A 8 8.28 6.50 -0.73
C GLY A 8 8.65 6.79 0.73
N HIS A 9 9.94 6.98 0.99
CA HIS A 9 10.42 7.18 2.35
C HIS A 9 10.01 8.55 2.92
N PHE A 10 9.82 9.56 2.06
CA PHE A 10 9.21 10.82 2.47
C PHE A 10 7.75 10.65 2.87
N ALA A 11 6.97 9.85 2.13
CA ALA A 11 5.58 9.60 2.47
C ALA A 11 5.42 8.90 3.82
N VAL A 12 6.33 8.00 4.19
CA VAL A 12 6.37 7.39 5.53
C VAL A 12 6.53 8.47 6.60
N GLN A 13 7.53 9.34 6.44
CA GLN A 13 7.82 10.41 7.39
C GLN A 13 6.66 11.42 7.51
N TYR A 14 6.12 11.89 6.37
CA TYR A 14 5.00 12.83 6.36
C TYR A 14 3.76 12.22 7.03
N ALA A 15 3.39 10.99 6.66
CA ALA A 15 2.24 10.33 7.26
C ALA A 15 2.43 10.14 8.77
N ARG A 16 3.65 9.80 9.22
CA ARG A 16 3.95 9.67 10.65
C ARG A 16 3.80 11.01 11.39
N VAL A 17 4.34 12.10 10.85
CA VAL A 17 4.21 13.46 11.42
C VAL A 17 2.76 13.93 11.46
N MET A 18 1.95 13.53 10.46
CA MET A 18 0.50 13.79 10.43
C MET A 18 -0.30 12.93 11.43
N GLY A 19 0.34 12.10 12.24
CA GLY A 19 -0.30 11.24 13.24
C GLY A 19 -0.99 10.00 12.65
N MET A 20 -0.67 9.63 11.41
CA MET A 20 -1.20 8.43 10.78
C MET A 20 -0.41 7.18 11.20
N ARG A 21 -1.08 6.02 11.12
CA ARG A 21 -0.45 4.70 11.21
C ARG A 21 -0.02 4.28 9.80
N VAL A 22 1.24 3.88 9.65
CA VAL A 22 1.85 3.62 8.34
C VAL A 22 2.21 2.16 8.19
N ILE A 23 1.70 1.53 7.13
CA ILE A 23 2.13 0.21 6.67
C ILE A 23 3.02 0.45 5.44
N ALA A 24 4.31 0.21 5.59
CA ALA A 24 5.26 0.22 4.50
C ALA A 24 5.16 -1.10 3.71
N VAL A 25 5.16 -1.01 2.39
CA VAL A 25 5.19 -2.18 1.50
C VAL A 25 6.36 -1.99 0.54
N ASP A 26 7.38 -2.82 0.63
CA ASP A 26 8.57 -2.82 -0.23
C ASP A 26 9.21 -4.22 -0.24
N GLU A 27 10.44 -4.36 -0.74
CA GLU A 27 11.22 -5.60 -0.69
C GLU A 27 12.57 -5.39 -0.01
N GLY A 28 13.03 -6.40 0.73
CA GLY A 28 14.36 -6.38 1.35
C GLY A 28 14.33 -6.01 2.83
N ASP A 29 15.16 -6.73 3.61
CA ASP A 29 15.24 -6.57 5.06
C ASP A 29 15.92 -5.24 5.46
N ASP A 30 16.81 -4.72 4.62
CA ASP A 30 17.42 -3.40 4.75
C ASP A 30 16.37 -2.29 4.67
N LYS A 31 15.47 -2.36 3.69
CA LYS A 31 14.34 -1.42 3.56
C LYS A 31 13.33 -1.59 4.69
N ALA A 32 13.17 -2.80 5.22
CA ALA A 32 12.31 -3.03 6.37
C ALA A 32 12.80 -2.28 7.61
N VAL A 33 14.10 -2.37 7.92
CA VAL A 33 14.73 -1.63 9.01
C VAL A 33 14.61 -0.13 8.77
N PHE A 34 15.01 0.33 7.58
CA PHE A 34 14.96 1.74 7.21
C PHE A 34 13.56 2.34 7.32
N CYS A 35 12.52 1.69 6.79
CA CYS A 35 11.15 2.20 6.88
C CYS A 35 10.66 2.27 8.33
N LYS A 36 11.03 1.30 9.18
CA LYS A 36 10.67 1.30 10.60
C LYS A 36 11.34 2.45 11.36
N GLU A 37 12.61 2.73 11.09
CA GLU A 37 13.31 3.89 11.65
C GLU A 37 12.64 5.22 11.29
N LEU A 38 12.09 5.31 10.07
CA LEU A 38 11.35 6.49 9.61
C LEU A 38 9.94 6.61 10.16
N GLY A 39 9.46 5.63 10.95
CA GLY A 39 8.16 5.67 11.60
C GLY A 39 7.06 4.84 10.94
N ALA A 40 7.42 3.89 10.07
CA ALA A 40 6.48 2.84 9.68
C ALA A 40 6.15 1.94 10.87
N GLU A 41 4.87 1.73 11.13
CA GLU A 41 4.40 0.83 12.20
C GLU A 41 4.59 -0.62 11.78
N GLU A 42 4.25 -0.93 10.54
CA GLU A 42 4.39 -2.26 9.95
C GLU A 42 5.13 -2.20 8.62
N PHE A 43 5.80 -3.30 8.28
CA PHE A 43 6.46 -3.47 6.98
C PHE A 43 6.07 -4.81 6.38
N ILE A 44 5.62 -4.80 5.13
CA ILE A 44 5.27 -6.00 4.37
C ILE A 44 6.25 -6.14 3.21
N ASP A 45 7.03 -7.23 3.24
CA ASP A 45 7.88 -7.60 2.12
C ASP A 45 7.03 -8.26 1.01
N PHE A 46 6.87 -7.60 -0.14
CA PHE A 46 6.04 -8.11 -1.23
C PHE A 46 6.65 -9.32 -1.97
N LYS A 47 7.96 -9.55 -1.86
CA LYS A 47 8.61 -10.77 -2.39
C LYS A 47 8.41 -11.97 -1.49
N LYS A 48 8.34 -11.75 -0.17
CA LYS A 48 8.15 -12.82 0.83
C LYS A 48 6.68 -13.08 1.16
N THR A 49 5.77 -12.18 0.79
CA THR A 49 4.36 -12.23 1.17
C THR A 49 3.47 -12.53 -0.05
N PRO A 50 2.91 -13.75 -0.16
CA PRO A 50 2.09 -14.11 -1.32
C PRO A 50 0.73 -13.39 -1.36
N ASN A 51 0.17 -13.00 -0.21
CA ASN A 51 -1.10 -12.28 -0.14
C ASN A 51 -0.98 -11.04 0.76
N ILE A 52 -0.59 -9.92 0.15
CA ILE A 52 -0.42 -8.62 0.81
C ILE A 52 -1.76 -8.07 1.30
N ALA A 53 -2.83 -8.24 0.53
CA ALA A 53 -4.16 -7.74 0.88
C ALA A 53 -4.65 -8.33 2.21
N SER A 54 -4.49 -9.64 2.39
CA SER A 54 -4.82 -10.32 3.65
C SER A 54 -3.99 -9.80 4.82
N GLN A 55 -2.69 -9.53 4.62
CA GLN A 55 -1.85 -8.95 5.68
C GLN A 55 -2.29 -7.52 6.04
N VAL A 56 -2.58 -6.68 5.05
CA VAL A 56 -3.11 -5.33 5.28
C VAL A 56 -4.42 -5.40 6.07
N GLN A 57 -5.34 -6.29 5.71
CA GLN A 57 -6.59 -6.49 6.44
C GLN A 57 -6.35 -6.96 7.87
N LYS A 58 -5.43 -7.89 8.13
CA LYS A 58 -5.09 -8.30 9.49
C LYS A 58 -4.60 -7.15 10.37
N ILE A 59 -3.80 -6.25 9.80
CA ILE A 59 -3.24 -5.08 10.52
C ILE A 59 -4.30 -3.98 10.74
N THR A 60 -5.23 -3.81 9.79
CA THR A 60 -6.17 -2.67 9.74
C THR A 60 -7.63 -3.04 10.02
N THR A 61 -7.91 -4.32 10.22
CA THR A 61 -9.24 -4.97 10.27
C THR A 61 -10.00 -4.93 8.94
N HIS A 62 -10.21 -3.75 8.34
CA HIS A 62 -11.09 -3.56 7.16
C HIS A 62 -10.36 -3.08 5.90
N GLY A 63 -9.03 -2.94 5.94
CA GLY A 63 -8.23 -2.33 4.89
C GLY A 63 -7.77 -0.90 5.22
N ALA A 64 -6.82 -0.40 4.42
CA ALA A 64 -6.22 0.91 4.58
C ALA A 64 -7.16 2.05 4.16
N HIS A 65 -7.11 3.16 4.88
CA HIS A 65 -7.85 4.39 4.55
C HIS A 65 -7.34 5.05 3.27
N ALA A 66 -6.03 4.96 3.03
CA ALA A 66 -5.40 5.44 1.83
C ALA A 66 -4.25 4.52 1.41
N VAL A 67 -4.02 4.42 0.10
CA VAL A 67 -2.91 3.67 -0.49
C VAL A 67 -2.21 4.57 -1.50
N ILE A 68 -0.92 4.82 -1.29
CA ILE A 68 -0.09 5.63 -2.19
C ILE A 68 0.74 4.69 -3.07
N VAL A 69 0.64 4.90 -4.39
CA VAL A 69 1.28 4.08 -5.42
C VAL A 69 2.37 4.88 -6.12
N PHE A 70 3.63 4.63 -5.75
CA PHE A 70 4.80 5.24 -6.39
C PHE A 70 5.22 4.58 -7.72
N PRO A 71 5.25 3.24 -7.85
CA PRO A 71 5.68 2.61 -9.10
C PRO A 71 4.56 2.63 -10.14
N ALA A 72 4.95 2.74 -11.41
CA ALA A 72 4.03 2.87 -12.55
C ALA A 72 3.63 1.50 -13.16
N GLY A 73 3.70 0.42 -12.38
CA GLY A 73 3.50 -0.95 -12.86
C GLY A 73 2.03 -1.39 -12.85
N LYS A 74 1.61 -2.14 -13.88
CA LYS A 74 0.24 -2.68 -14.00
C LYS A 74 -0.16 -3.55 -12.82
N GLU A 75 0.73 -4.44 -12.40
CA GLU A 75 0.49 -5.35 -11.27
C GLU A 75 0.27 -4.56 -9.98
N THR A 76 1.04 -3.49 -9.80
CA THR A 76 0.96 -2.63 -8.62
C THR A 76 -0.36 -1.87 -8.59
N TYR A 77 -0.81 -1.36 -9.74
CA TYR A 77 -2.12 -0.72 -9.87
C TYR A 77 -3.30 -1.69 -9.74
N ALA A 78 -3.17 -2.93 -10.21
CA ALA A 78 -4.20 -3.95 -10.04
C ALA A 78 -4.33 -4.39 -8.57
N ALA A 79 -3.21 -4.46 -7.84
CA ALA A 79 -3.21 -4.88 -6.44
C ALA A 79 -3.65 -3.76 -5.48
N ALA A 80 -3.28 -2.50 -5.72
CA ALA A 80 -3.49 -1.39 -4.79
C ALA A 80 -4.94 -1.22 -4.27
N PRO A 81 -5.99 -1.32 -5.12
CA PRO A 81 -7.37 -1.19 -4.64
C PRO A 81 -7.79 -2.29 -3.67
N THR A 82 -7.16 -3.47 -3.73
CA THR A 82 -7.48 -4.60 -2.83
C THR A 82 -7.05 -4.35 -1.39
N TYR A 83 -6.14 -3.40 -1.17
CA TYR A 83 -5.64 -3.04 0.15
C TYR A 83 -6.54 -2.02 0.84
N LEU A 84 -7.45 -1.38 0.10
CA LEU A 84 -8.30 -0.33 0.60
C LEU A 84 -9.51 -0.90 1.34
N ARG A 85 -9.94 -0.15 2.35
CA ARG A 85 -11.29 -0.29 2.91
C ARG A 85 -12.34 0.31 1.97
N VAL A 86 -13.61 -0.01 2.21
CA VAL A 86 -14.73 0.72 1.58
C VAL A 86 -14.60 2.22 1.91
N GLY A 87 -14.66 3.04 0.87
CA GLY A 87 -14.48 4.50 0.96
C GLY A 87 -13.02 4.97 1.08
N GLY A 88 -12.04 4.06 0.96
CA GLY A 88 -10.63 4.40 0.96
C GLY A 88 -10.19 5.13 -0.31
N THR A 89 -9.07 5.85 -0.22
CA THR A 89 -8.53 6.65 -1.33
C THR A 89 -7.26 6.02 -1.92
N LEU A 90 -7.23 5.78 -3.22
CA LEU A 90 -6.01 5.43 -3.95
C LEU A 90 -5.36 6.70 -4.51
N VAL A 91 -4.09 6.92 -4.18
CA VAL A 91 -3.29 8.03 -4.73
C VAL A 91 -2.28 7.46 -5.72
N ALA A 92 -2.48 7.76 -7.00
CA ALA A 92 -1.61 7.36 -8.10
C ALA A 92 -0.52 8.42 -8.31
N ILE A 93 0.74 8.08 -8.01
CA ILE A 93 1.89 8.97 -8.25
C ILE A 93 2.66 8.53 -9.50
N GLY A 94 2.87 7.23 -9.66
CA GLY A 94 3.59 6.69 -10.82
C GLY A 94 2.74 6.69 -12.08
N LEU A 95 3.05 7.54 -13.07
CA LEU A 95 2.30 7.56 -14.32
C LEU A 95 2.68 6.35 -15.19
N ALA A 96 1.77 5.40 -15.34
CA ALA A 96 1.94 4.26 -16.22
C ALA A 96 1.98 4.74 -17.69
N PRO A 97 2.99 4.36 -18.48
CA PRO A 97 3.05 4.73 -19.89
C PRO A 97 2.00 3.98 -20.72
N ASP A 98 1.52 2.85 -20.21
CA ASP A 98 0.51 2.04 -20.87
C ASP A 98 -0.90 2.54 -20.50
N PRO A 99 -1.68 3.04 -21.49
CA PRO A 99 -3.02 3.59 -21.27
C PRO A 99 -4.06 2.53 -20.84
N THR A 100 -3.74 1.25 -20.93
CA THR A 100 -4.59 0.14 -20.46
C THR A 100 -4.39 -0.16 -18.97
N THR A 101 -3.53 0.57 -18.28
CA THR A 101 -3.30 0.38 -16.85
C THR A 101 -4.52 0.87 -16.06
N VAL A 102 -5.19 -0.05 -15.37
CA VAL A 102 -6.40 0.25 -14.59
C VAL A 102 -6.13 -0.01 -13.11
N ALA A 103 -6.39 1.01 -12.29
CA ALA A 103 -6.48 0.86 -10.85
C ALA A 103 -7.92 0.47 -10.48
N GLY A 104 -8.22 -0.83 -10.53
CA GLY A 104 -9.58 -1.35 -10.27
C GLY A 104 -9.57 -2.63 -9.47
N ALA A 105 -10.58 -2.81 -8.61
CA ALA A 105 -10.89 -4.08 -7.96
C ALA A 105 -12.34 -4.46 -8.23
N HIS A 106 -12.61 -5.77 -8.21
CA HIS A 106 -13.96 -6.29 -8.35
C HIS A 106 -14.85 -5.77 -7.19
N PRO A 107 -16.07 -5.25 -7.46
CA PRO A 107 -16.91 -4.64 -6.41
C PRO A 107 -17.18 -5.56 -5.22
N MET A 108 -17.37 -6.87 -5.46
CA MET A 108 -17.55 -7.86 -4.40
C MET A 108 -16.37 -7.93 -3.42
N LEU A 109 -15.13 -7.75 -3.91
CA LEU A 109 -13.95 -7.75 -3.06
C LEU A 109 -13.93 -6.50 -2.17
N VAL A 110 -14.27 -5.34 -2.73
CA VAL A 110 -14.31 -4.09 -1.96
C VAL A 110 -15.42 -4.13 -0.91
N ILE A 111 -16.61 -4.64 -1.25
CA ILE A 111 -17.74 -4.78 -0.32
C ILE A 111 -17.43 -5.80 0.78
N GLY A 112 -16.76 -6.90 0.43
CA GLY A 112 -16.37 -7.96 1.38
C GLY A 112 -15.53 -7.44 2.55
N ASN A 113 -14.65 -6.47 2.30
CA ASN A 113 -13.79 -5.85 3.33
C ASN A 113 -14.57 -5.10 4.44
N ARG A 114 -15.89 -4.89 4.30
CA ARG A 114 -16.75 -4.26 5.31
C ARG A 114 -17.50 -5.27 6.18
N LEU A 115 -17.56 -6.53 5.79
CA LEU A 115 -18.41 -7.56 6.42
C LEU A 115 -17.65 -8.52 7.35
N THR A 116 -16.31 -8.45 7.33
CA THR A 116 -15.40 -9.27 8.13
C THR A 116 -14.50 -8.37 8.95
#